data_AF-A0A358D3W9-F1
#
_entry.id   AF-A0A358D3W9-F1
#
_cell.length_a   1.000
_cell.length_b   1.000
_cell.length_c   1.000
_cell.angle_alpha   90.00
_cell.angle_beta   90.00
_cell.angle_gamma   90.00
#
_symmetry.space_group_name_H-M   'P 1'
#
loop_
_entity.id
_entity.type
_entity.pdbx_description
1 polymer ?
#
loop_
_entity_poly.entity_id
_entity_poly.type
_entity_poly.pdbx_seq_one_letter_code
_entity_poly.pdbx_strand_id
1 'polypeptide(L)'
;RRVAALHEALNDLEQRIAELAREDARKAERPEIDGDQVIAHLGIQPGPDVGRALKFLLELKRSEGTLGEAAALERLDAWWAKHQK
;
A
#
# COMPACT_ATOMS: atom_id res chain seq x y z
N ARG A 1 22.96 5.48 23.77
CA ARG A 1 23.03 4.01 23.54
C ARG A 1 21.70 3.27 23.73
N ARG A 2 20.68 3.81 24.42
CA ARG A 2 19.39 3.12 24.66
C ARG A 2 18.33 3.33 23.55
N VAL A 3 18.48 4.35 22.70
CA VAL A 3 17.52 4.69 21.62
C VAL A 3 17.71 3.84 20.35
N ALA A 4 18.95 3.47 20.01
CA ALA A 4 19.23 2.71 18.79
C ALA A 4 18.68 1.27 18.81
N ALA A 5 18.71 0.60 19.97
CA ALA A 5 18.17 -0.75 20.13
C ALA A 5 16.64 -0.81 19.99
N LEU A 6 15.94 0.29 20.27
CA LEU A 6 14.50 0.37 20.12
C LEU A 6 14.10 0.54 18.65
N HIS A 7 14.87 1.32 17.88
CA HIS A 7 14.63 1.49 16.44
C HIS A 7 14.87 0.21 15.64
N GLU A 8 15.89 -0.59 15.97
CA GLU A 8 16.08 -1.88 15.29
C GLU A 8 14.94 -2.87 15.57
N ALA A 9 14.47 -2.94 16.82
CA ALA A 9 13.35 -3.80 17.17
C ALA A 9 12.04 -3.39 16.48
N LEU A 10 11.85 -2.07 16.26
CA LEU A 10 10.71 -1.55 15.51
C LEU A 10 10.81 -1.89 14.02
N ASN A 11 12.00 -1.75 13.41
CA ASN A 11 12.21 -2.09 11.99
C ASN A 11 12.01 -3.60 11.71
N ASP A 12 12.45 -4.49 12.61
CA ASP A 12 12.22 -5.94 12.47
C ASP A 12 10.74 -6.30 12.54
N LEU A 13 10.00 -5.64 13.45
CA LEU A 13 8.55 -5.78 13.55
C LEU A 13 7.85 -5.28 12.30
N GLU A 14 8.27 -4.15 11.74
CA GLU A 14 7.73 -3.60 10.48
C GLU A 14 8.00 -4.52 9.28
N GLN A 15 9.20 -5.11 9.19
CA GLN A 15 9.53 -6.10 8.16
C GLN A 15 8.64 -7.35 8.26
N ARG A 16 8.42 -7.86 9.47
CA ARG A 16 7.60 -9.06 9.69
C ARG A 16 6.12 -8.82 9.43
N ILE A 17 5.62 -7.61 9.73
CA ILE A 17 4.26 -7.20 9.37
C ILE A 17 4.13 -7.09 7.85
N ALA A 18 5.13 -6.53 7.16
CA ALA A 18 5.14 -6.45 5.71
C ALA A 18 5.18 -7.84 5.04
N GLU A 19 5.96 -8.77 5.59
CA GLU A 19 6.00 -10.17 5.15
C GLU A 19 4.62 -10.84 5.28
N LEU A 20 4.01 -10.78 6.47
CA LEU A 20 2.70 -11.38 6.74
C LEU A 20 1.59 -10.75 5.88
N ALA A 21 1.62 -9.43 5.68
CA ALA A 21 0.66 -8.73 4.82
C ALA A 21 0.80 -9.12 3.34
N ARG A 22 2.02 -9.40 2.86
CA ARG A 22 2.25 -9.95 1.51
C ARG A 22 1.67 -11.37 1.38
N GLU A 23 1.73 -12.17 2.44
CA GLU A 23 1.18 -13.53 2.42
C GLU A 23 -0.35 -13.54 2.36
N ASP A 24 -1.01 -12.65 3.12
CA ASP A 24 -2.47 -12.49 3.10
C ASP A 24 -2.98 -11.90 1.77
N ALA A 25 -2.22 -11.00 1.15
CA ALA A 25 -2.53 -10.42 -0.16
C ALA A 25 -2.59 -11.46 -1.30
N ARG A 26 -2.00 -12.65 -1.13
CA ARG A 26 -2.05 -13.73 -2.14
C ARG A 26 -3.39 -14.47 -2.21
N LYS A 27 -4.27 -14.33 -1.22
CA LYS A 27 -5.56 -15.05 -1.16
C LYS A 27 -6.81 -14.16 -1.29
N ALA A 28 -6.67 -12.84 -1.26
CA ALA A 28 -7.79 -11.90 -1.29
C ALA A 28 -8.00 -11.29 -2.69
N GLU A 29 -9.24 -10.84 -2.92
CA GLU A 29 -9.68 -10.01 -4.04
C GLU A 29 -8.59 -9.00 -4.47
N ARG A 30 -8.23 -8.99 -5.76
CA ARG A 30 -7.14 -8.14 -6.28
C ARG A 30 -7.70 -6.85 -6.92
N PRO A 31 -7.14 -5.67 -6.57
CA PRO A 31 -7.43 -4.44 -7.30
C PRO A 31 -6.85 -4.52 -8.72
N GLU A 32 -7.24 -3.58 -9.58
CA GLU A 32 -6.73 -3.45 -10.95
C GLU A 32 -5.22 -3.16 -10.99
N ILE A 33 -4.67 -2.60 -9.91
CA ILE A 33 -3.27 -2.21 -9.74
C ILE A 33 -2.69 -2.94 -8.53
N ASP A 34 -1.51 -3.53 -8.68
CA ASP A 34 -0.80 -4.21 -7.59
C ASP A 34 0.17 -3.30 -6.81
N GLY A 35 0.79 -3.85 -5.77
CA GLY A 35 1.67 -3.09 -4.89
C GLY A 35 2.94 -2.59 -5.57
N ASP A 36 3.46 -3.33 -6.55
CA ASP A 36 4.66 -2.95 -7.28
C ASP A 36 4.36 -1.76 -8.21
N GLN A 37 3.19 -1.77 -8.85
CA GLN A 37 2.70 -0.65 -9.65
C GLN A 37 2.45 0.60 -8.79
N VAL A 38 1.87 0.44 -7.59
CA VAL A 38 1.69 1.55 -6.63
C VAL A 38 3.03 2.18 -6.25
N ILE A 39 4.03 1.36 -5.92
CA ILE A 39 5.39 1.80 -5.58
C ILE A 39 6.01 2.57 -6.75
N ALA A 40 5.94 2.02 -7.96
CA ALA A 40 6.51 2.62 -9.15
C ALA A 40 5.82 3.95 -9.52
N HIS A 41 4.50 4.02 -9.39
CA HIS A 41 3.70 5.19 -9.75
C HIS A 41 3.84 6.33 -8.74
N LEU A 42 3.73 6.03 -7.45
CA LEU A 42 3.79 7.05 -6.39
C LEU A 42 5.23 7.38 -5.95
N GLY A 43 6.22 6.57 -6.34
CA GLY A 43 7.62 6.76 -5.96
C GLY A 43 7.87 6.57 -4.45
N ILE A 44 7.06 5.73 -3.80
CA ILE A 44 7.11 5.49 -2.35
C ILE A 44 7.86 4.21 -2.02
N GLN A 45 8.46 4.14 -0.83
CA GLN A 45 9.11 2.91 -0.39
C GLN A 45 8.07 1.85 0.00
N PRO A 46 8.37 0.54 -0.18
CA PRO A 46 7.51 -0.53 0.31
C PRO A 46 7.29 -0.40 1.82
N GLY A 47 6.02 -0.35 2.24
CA GLY A 47 5.67 -0.11 3.64
C GLY A 47 4.18 0.11 3.87
N PRO A 48 3.79 0.66 5.04
CA PRO A 48 2.38 0.86 5.42
C PRO A 48 1.59 1.70 4.42
N ASP A 49 2.25 2.65 3.75
CA ASP A 49 1.64 3.50 2.71
C ASP A 49 1.16 2.70 1.50
N VAL A 50 1.95 1.72 1.05
CA VAL A 50 1.55 0.83 -0.05
C VAL A 50 0.32 0.01 0.36
N GLY A 51 0.28 -0.48 1.59
CA GLY A 51 -0.89 -1.17 2.13
C GLY A 51 -2.15 -0.29 2.19
N ARG A 52 -1.99 0.98 2.58
CA ARG A 52 -3.10 1.96 2.58
C ARG A 52 -3.61 2.23 1.15
N ALA A 53 -2.70 2.41 0.20
CA ALA A 53 -3.02 2.58 -1.21
C ALA A 53 -3.78 1.37 -1.79
N LEU A 54 -3.29 0.15 -1.53
CA LEU A 54 -3.96 -1.09 -1.96
C LEU A 54 -5.36 -1.23 -1.34
N LYS A 55 -5.52 -0.89 -0.06
CA LYS A 55 -6.83 -0.88 0.60
C LYS A 55 -7.78 0.12 -0.06
N PHE A 56 -7.31 1.33 -0.35
CA PHE A 56 -8.09 2.34 -1.08
C PHE A 56 -8.52 1.84 -2.45
N LEU A 57 -7.64 1.21 -3.22
CA LEU A 57 -7.95 0.66 -4.54
C LEU A 57 -9.01 -0.45 -4.47
N LEU A 58 -8.99 -1.29 -3.43
CA LEU A 58 -10.04 -2.28 -3.19
C LEU A 58 -11.38 -1.64 -2.83
N GLU A 59 -11.38 -0.61 -1.99
CA GLU A 59 -12.60 0.15 -1.67
C GLU A 59 -13.17 0.85 -2.91
N LEU A 60 -12.29 1.45 -3.73
CA LEU A 60 -12.64 2.07 -5.00
C LEU A 60 -13.34 1.06 -5.92
N LYS A 61 -12.74 -0.13 -6.12
CA LYS A 61 -13.31 -1.20 -6.92
C LYS A 61 -14.69 -1.66 -6.42
N ARG A 62 -14.89 -1.74 -5.10
CA ARG A 62 -16.22 -2.09 -4.54
C ARG A 62 -17.26 -1.00 -4.74
N SER A 63 -16.84 0.26 -4.74
CA SER A 63 -17.75 1.41 -4.87
C SER A 63 -18.11 1.76 -6.31
N GLU A 64 -17.13 1.75 -7.22
CA GLU A 64 -17.27 2.20 -8.61
C GLU A 64 -17.19 1.03 -9.61
N GLY A 65 -16.89 -0.19 -9.15
CA GLY A 65 -16.65 -1.34 -10.02
C GLY A 65 -15.28 -1.32 -10.67
N THR A 66 -15.11 -2.14 -11.71
CA THR A 66 -13.86 -2.20 -12.49
C THR A 66 -13.74 -0.95 -13.37
N LEU A 67 -12.87 -0.02 -12.99
CA LEU A 67 -12.61 1.23 -13.73
C LEU A 67 -11.47 1.12 -14.75
N GLY A 68 -10.65 0.06 -14.65
CA GLY A 68 -9.42 -0.09 -15.42
C GLY A 68 -8.23 0.65 -14.80
N GLU A 69 -7.03 0.26 -15.22
CA GLU A 69 -5.76 0.66 -14.60
C GLU A 69 -5.55 2.19 -14.59
N ALA A 70 -5.76 2.86 -15.73
CA ALA A 70 -5.52 4.30 -15.85
C ALA A 70 -6.42 5.14 -14.91
N ALA A 71 -7.71 4.82 -14.84
CA ALA A 71 -8.65 5.51 -13.97
C ALA A 71 -8.36 5.21 -12.48
N ALA A 72 -7.95 3.99 -12.17
CA ALA A 72 -7.55 3.62 -10.82
C ALA A 72 -6.28 4.38 -10.37
N LEU A 73 -5.29 4.60 -11.26
CA LEU A 73 -4.10 5.40 -10.98
C LEU A 73 -4.45 6.87 -10.74
N GLU A 74 -5.32 7.46 -11.55
CA GLU A 74 -5.77 8.85 -11.37
C GLU A 74 -6.44 9.06 -10.00
N ARG A 75 -7.29 8.11 -9.59
CA ARG A 75 -7.93 8.16 -8.27
C ARG A 75 -6.94 7.91 -7.14
N LEU A 76 -5.95 7.04 -7.37
CA LEU A 76 -4.86 6.82 -6.43
C LEU A 76 -4.07 8.10 -6.19
N ASP A 77 -3.74 8.86 -7.24
CA ASP A 77 -3.03 10.14 -7.11
C ASP A 77 -3.85 11.17 -6.33
N ALA A 78 -5.14 11.30 -6.65
CA ALA A 78 -6.04 12.21 -5.97
C ALA A 78 -6.22 11.84 -4.47
N TRP A 79 -6.23 10.56 -4.16
CA TRP A 79 -6.29 10.06 -2.79
C TRP A 79 -4.96 10.29 -2.06
N TRP A 80 -3.83 9.97 -2.70
CA TRP A 80 -2.50 10.10 -2.12
C TRP A 80 -2.16 11.55 -1.79
N ALA A 81 -2.49 12.50 -2.67
CA ALA A 81 -2.32 13.93 -2.44
C ALA A 81 -3.07 14.43 -1.18
N LYS A 82 -4.18 13.78 -0.80
CA LYS A 82 -4.92 14.09 0.43
C LYS A 82 -4.30 13.46 1.69
N HIS A 83 -3.50 12.41 1.52
CA HIS A 83 -2.91 11.63 2.61
C HIS A 83 -1.44 11.95 2.90
N GLN A 84 -0.76 12.76 2.08
CA GLN A 84 0.61 13.25 2.32
C GLN A 84 0.75 14.31 3.44
N LYS A 85 -0.20 14.39 4.39
CA LYS A 85 -0.16 15.37 5.49
C LYS A 85 0.68 14.91 6.67
#